data_AF-A0A8T4JE85-F1
#
_entry.id   AF-A0A8T4JE85-F1
#
_cell.length_a   1.000
_cell.length_b   1.000
_cell.length_c   1.000
_cell.angle_alpha   90.00
_cell.angle_beta   90.00
_cell.angle_gamma   90.00
#
_symmetry.space_group_name_H-M   'P 1'
#
loop_
_entity.id
_entity.type
_entity.pdbx_description
1 polymer ?
#
loop_
_entity_poly.entity_id
_entity_poly.type
_entity_poly.pdbx_seq_one_letter_code
_entity_poly.pdbx_strand_id
1 'polypeptide(L)'
;MESALLSGYVKMRKGYYRLAVNSRRLVSFLENNCKPKVVIKQPEEGIFEIKRDTDGNNIHLHKKEFITYLRKGILTQNQAKFFSIQSKKSFPTLIRIFPDDFGLRFFDLLPDNDAGELGKELCEHGIKFDERINTPFTSKFDLDFSYEGKEFTVEITRNNPSERNFLNYKHQPKGGVLRAHIFDSYRRCTSSLLNHDKKVHSFVVMSDKWRKFGHIEELIDECSDIGCHLIFANFANKDTFKTISEEIMNIIRR
;
A
#
# COMPACT_ATOMS: atom_id res chain seq x y z
N MET A 1 18.61 6.63 4.78
CA MET A 1 17.88 5.54 5.46
C MET A 1 16.41 5.87 5.30
N GLU A 2 15.71 5.11 4.48
CA GLU A 2 14.29 5.36 4.20
C GLU A 2 13.46 4.91 5.39
N SER A 3 12.46 5.71 5.77
CA SER A 3 11.51 5.36 6.83
C SER A 3 10.18 4.96 6.21
N ALA A 4 9.44 4.08 6.88
CA ALA A 4 8.08 3.73 6.50
C ALA A 4 7.12 4.10 7.62
N LEU A 5 6.07 4.85 7.29
CA LEU A 5 4.96 5.15 8.20
C LEU A 5 3.84 4.14 7.97
N LEU A 6 3.64 3.28 8.97
CA LEU A 6 2.60 2.25 9.01
C LEU A 6 1.42 2.68 9.87
N SER A 7 0.25 2.13 9.58
CA SER A 7 -0.91 2.25 10.47
C SER A 7 -0.75 1.37 11.71
N GLY A 8 -1.26 1.83 12.83
CA GLY A 8 -1.26 1.06 14.07
C GLY A 8 -2.24 1.59 15.10
N TYR A 9 -2.19 1.02 16.30
CA TYR A 9 -3.01 1.49 17.41
C TYR A 9 -2.34 1.23 18.75
N VAL A 10 -2.64 2.07 19.73
CA VAL A 10 -2.30 1.83 21.14
C VAL A 10 -3.53 1.28 21.85
N LYS A 11 -3.34 0.20 22.62
CA LYS A 11 -4.41 -0.45 23.39
C LYS A 11 -4.05 -0.55 24.86
N MET A 12 -4.93 -0.10 25.74
CA MET A 12 -4.76 -0.24 27.19
C MET A 12 -5.28 -1.62 27.64
N ARG A 13 -4.51 -2.32 28.48
CA ARG A 13 -4.92 -3.55 29.18
C ARG A 13 -4.36 -3.54 30.59
N LYS A 14 -5.22 -3.73 31.60
CA LYS A 14 -4.85 -4.01 33.01
C LYS A 14 -3.57 -3.28 33.49
N GLY A 15 -3.53 -1.95 33.33
CA GLY A 15 -2.42 -1.12 33.83
C GLY A 15 -1.18 -0.98 32.93
N TYR A 16 -1.18 -1.54 31.73
CA TYR A 16 -0.13 -1.35 30.71
C TYR A 16 -0.72 -0.99 29.34
N TYR A 17 0.14 -0.47 28.45
CA TYR A 17 -0.22 -0.11 27.08
C TYR A 17 0.52 -1.01 26.09
N ARG A 18 -0.18 -1.46 25.05
CA ARG A 18 0.38 -2.20 23.91
C ARG A 18 0.34 -1.32 22.67
N LEU A 19 1.41 -1.31 21.90
CA LEU A 19 1.47 -0.74 20.56
C LEU A 19 1.38 -1.89 19.56
N ALA A 20 0.43 -1.79 18.64
CA ALA A 20 0.25 -2.74 17.55
C ALA A 20 0.51 -2.07 16.21
N VAL A 21 1.38 -2.69 15.39
CA VAL A 21 1.76 -2.25 14.05
C VAL A 21 1.08 -3.14 13.01
N ASN A 22 0.30 -2.54 12.11
CA ASN A 22 -0.43 -3.29 11.08
C ASN A 22 0.43 -3.48 9.84
N SER A 23 1.15 -4.60 9.77
CA SER A 23 1.83 -5.05 8.54
C SER A 23 1.97 -6.57 8.51
N ARG A 24 1.20 -7.22 7.63
CA ARG A 24 1.32 -8.68 7.38
C ARG A 24 2.71 -9.04 6.88
N ARG A 25 3.28 -8.20 6.03
CA ARG A 25 4.60 -8.41 5.42
C ARG A 25 5.71 -8.40 6.46
N LEU A 26 5.72 -7.38 7.31
CA LEU A 26 6.65 -7.30 8.43
C LEU A 26 6.50 -8.52 9.34
N VAL A 27 5.27 -8.88 9.71
CA VAL A 27 5.01 -10.07 10.53
C VAL A 27 5.55 -11.34 9.88
N SER A 28 5.17 -11.62 8.63
CA SER A 28 5.60 -12.83 7.92
C SER A 28 7.12 -12.89 7.74
N PHE A 29 7.77 -11.74 7.53
CA PHE A 29 9.22 -11.70 7.48
C PHE A 29 9.84 -12.04 8.85
N LEU A 30 9.38 -11.41 9.92
CA LEU A 30 9.90 -11.63 11.28
C LEU A 30 9.61 -13.05 11.81
N GLU A 31 8.51 -13.67 11.39
CA GLU A 31 8.18 -15.07 11.71
C GLU A 31 9.20 -16.06 11.14
N ASN A 32 9.71 -15.79 9.93
CA ASN A 32 10.60 -16.69 9.19
C ASN A 32 12.09 -16.41 9.40
N ASN A 33 12.46 -15.31 10.06
CA ASN A 33 13.85 -14.90 10.25
C ASN A 33 14.19 -14.87 11.74
N CYS A 34 14.12 -13.69 12.36
CA CYS A 34 14.41 -13.51 13.77
C CYS A 34 13.43 -12.50 14.36
N LYS A 35 13.08 -12.68 15.64
CA LYS A 35 12.26 -11.74 16.41
C LYS A 35 13.19 -10.78 17.17
N PRO A 36 13.53 -9.61 16.61
CA PRO A 36 14.39 -8.67 17.31
C PRO A 36 13.68 -8.14 18.55
N LYS A 37 14.47 -7.70 19.53
CA LYS A 37 13.99 -6.77 20.54
C LYS A 37 13.95 -5.36 19.96
N VAL A 38 13.05 -4.52 20.50
CA VAL A 38 12.80 -3.18 19.95
C VAL A 38 12.72 -2.11 21.02
N VAL A 39 13.23 -0.93 20.72
CA VAL A 39 12.99 0.29 21.49
C VAL A 39 11.91 1.12 20.82
N ILE A 40 11.09 1.79 21.63
CA ILE A 40 9.99 2.63 21.15
C ILE A 40 10.22 4.05 21.65
N LYS A 41 10.10 5.02 20.74
CA LYS A 41 10.12 6.45 21.03
C LYS A 41 8.84 7.09 20.54
N GLN A 42 8.50 8.27 21.07
CA GLN A 42 7.46 9.12 20.53
C GLN A 42 8.11 10.45 20.16
N PRO A 43 8.63 10.60 18.92
CA PRO A 43 9.27 11.84 18.49
C PRO A 43 8.27 13.00 18.38
N GLU A 44 7.01 12.69 18.04
CA GLU A 44 5.96 13.67 17.75
C GLU A 44 4.62 13.14 18.30
N GLU A 45 3.69 14.05 18.62
CA GLU A 45 2.37 13.64 19.09
C GLU A 45 1.64 12.83 18.00
N GLY A 46 1.24 11.60 18.34
CA GLY A 46 0.51 10.70 17.42
C GLY A 46 1.39 9.85 16.51
N ILE A 47 2.72 10.00 16.56
CA ILE A 47 3.67 9.16 15.82
C ILE A 47 4.56 8.40 16.82
N PHE A 48 4.55 7.07 16.74
CA PHE A 48 5.51 6.24 17.46
C PHE A 48 6.61 5.79 16.52
N GLU A 49 7.84 5.75 17.01
CA GLU A 49 9.00 5.24 16.28
C GLU A 49 9.46 3.93 16.90
N ILE A 50 9.69 2.91 16.08
CA ILE A 50 10.21 1.60 16.52
C ILE A 50 11.54 1.31 15.83
N LYS A 51 12.56 1.04 16.63
CA LYS A 51 13.92 0.68 16.19
C LYS A 51 14.36 -0.64 16.81
N ARG A 52 15.22 -1.38 16.11
CA ARG A 52 15.86 -2.58 16.68
C ARG A 52 16.81 -2.19 17.80
N ASP A 53 16.78 -2.96 18.89
CA ASP A 53 17.60 -2.70 20.07
C ASP A 53 17.85 -4.02 20.83
N THR A 54 19.08 -4.29 21.24
CA THR A 54 19.45 -5.54 21.94
C THR A 54 18.84 -5.69 23.33
N ASP A 55 18.56 -4.57 23.99
CA ASP A 55 18.02 -4.47 25.35
C ASP A 55 16.56 -3.95 25.36
N GLY A 56 15.97 -3.87 24.18
CA GLY A 56 14.59 -3.44 23.97
C GLY A 56 13.53 -4.45 24.45
N ASN A 57 12.28 -4.09 24.19
CA ASN A 57 11.12 -4.91 24.47
C ASN A 57 11.06 -6.10 23.51
N ASN A 58 10.60 -7.25 24.03
CA ASN A 58 10.26 -8.40 23.19
C ASN A 58 9.05 -8.07 22.31
N ILE A 59 9.06 -8.64 21.11
CA ILE A 59 7.97 -8.52 20.16
C ILE A 59 7.07 -9.75 20.19
N HIS A 60 5.77 -9.53 20.00
CA HIS A 60 4.77 -10.58 19.82
C HIS A 60 4.20 -10.47 18.41
N LEU A 61 4.25 -11.56 17.66
CA LEU A 61 3.74 -11.61 16.30
C LEU A 61 2.35 -12.24 16.29
N HIS A 62 1.43 -11.60 15.57
CA HIS A 62 0.11 -12.12 15.23
C HIS A 62 -0.07 -11.99 13.72
N LYS A 63 -0.92 -12.84 13.11
CA LYS A 63 -1.11 -12.96 11.65
C LYS A 63 -1.11 -11.66 10.82
N LYS A 64 -1.54 -10.53 11.39
CA LYS A 64 -1.60 -9.23 10.69
C LYS A 64 -0.90 -8.09 11.42
N GLU A 65 -0.41 -8.33 12.64
CA GLU A 65 0.10 -7.28 13.50
C GLU A 65 1.32 -7.72 14.30
N PHE A 66 2.28 -6.82 14.39
CA PHE A 66 3.40 -6.91 15.31
C PHE A 66 3.04 -6.09 16.57
N ILE A 67 3.13 -6.70 17.74
CA ILE A 67 2.77 -6.10 19.03
C ILE A 67 4.01 -5.96 19.93
N THR A 68 4.15 -4.80 20.55
CA THR A 68 5.14 -4.54 21.61
C THR A 68 4.51 -3.73 22.74
N TYR A 69 5.17 -3.65 23.89
CA TYR A 69 4.66 -2.97 25.09
C TYR A 69 5.27 -1.57 25.22
N LEU A 70 4.43 -0.60 25.58
CA LEU A 70 4.86 0.76 25.87
C LEU A 70 5.16 0.92 27.36
N ARG A 71 6.23 1.64 27.68
CA ARG A 71 6.48 2.14 29.03
C ARG A 71 5.47 3.25 29.34
N LYS A 72 5.02 3.34 30.61
CA LYS A 72 3.97 4.28 31.05
C LYS A 72 4.26 5.75 30.71
N GLY A 73 5.53 6.16 30.69
CA GLY A 73 5.93 7.55 30.43
C GLY A 73 6.06 7.94 28.95
N ILE A 74 5.81 7.02 28.00
CA ILE A 74 5.95 7.33 26.58
C ILE A 74 4.72 8.08 26.05
N LEU A 75 3.54 7.94 26.66
CA LEU A 75 2.33 8.61 26.20
C LEU A 75 2.29 10.07 26.66
N THR A 76 1.84 10.98 25.79
CA THR A 76 1.54 12.37 26.19
C THR A 76 0.40 12.42 27.20
N GLN A 77 0.30 13.51 27.98
CA GLN A 77 -0.81 13.68 28.94
C GLN A 77 -2.18 13.63 28.25
N ASN A 78 -2.31 14.17 27.03
CA ASN A 78 -3.56 14.13 26.25
C ASN A 78 -3.93 12.70 25.84
N GLN A 79 -2.96 11.90 25.42
CA GLN A 79 -3.17 10.48 25.07
C GLN A 79 -3.48 9.61 26.29
N ALA A 80 -2.84 9.89 27.43
CA ALA A 80 -3.17 9.22 28.69
C ALA A 80 -4.60 9.57 29.13
N LYS A 81 -5.00 10.85 29.02
CA LYS A 81 -6.36 11.32 29.29
C LYS A 81 -7.40 10.67 28.37
N PHE A 82 -7.09 10.39 27.11
CA PHE A 82 -7.98 9.68 26.19
C PHE A 82 -8.50 8.36 26.76
N PHE A 83 -7.66 7.60 27.47
CA PHE A 83 -8.06 6.34 28.11
C PHE A 83 -8.85 6.51 29.41
N SER A 84 -8.79 7.69 30.03
CA SER A 84 -9.56 8.04 31.24
C SER A 84 -10.98 8.50 30.92
N ILE A 85 -11.23 8.94 29.68
CA ILE A 85 -12.56 9.31 29.18
C ILE A 85 -13.26 8.02 28.73
N GLN A 86 -14.33 7.65 29.43
CA GLN A 86 -14.96 6.33 29.40
C GLN A 86 -15.31 5.79 28.00
N SER A 87 -15.16 4.46 27.84
CA SER A 87 -15.49 3.55 26.71
C SER A 87 -14.39 3.16 25.71
N LYS A 88 -13.33 3.97 25.49
CA LYS A 88 -12.34 3.65 24.46
C LYS A 88 -11.13 2.87 25.00
N LYS A 89 -10.98 1.61 24.56
CA LYS A 89 -9.84 0.73 24.92
C LYS A 89 -8.61 0.91 24.04
N SER A 90 -8.73 1.66 22.94
CA SER A 90 -7.64 1.89 21.99
C SER A 90 -7.80 3.20 21.24
N PHE A 91 -6.68 3.77 20.77
CA PHE A 91 -6.65 4.88 19.81
C PHE A 91 -5.77 4.53 18.60
N PRO A 92 -6.13 4.99 17.38
CA PRO A 92 -5.32 4.80 16.19
C PRO A 92 -4.09 5.72 16.21
N THR A 93 -2.98 5.27 15.64
CA THR A 93 -1.71 6.02 15.62
C THR A 93 -0.93 5.71 14.35
N LEU A 94 0.03 6.57 14.00
CA LEU A 94 1.03 6.25 12.99
C LEU A 94 2.29 5.68 13.64
N ILE A 95 2.95 4.77 12.94
CA ILE A 95 4.14 4.09 13.43
C ILE A 95 5.24 4.17 12.38
N ARG A 96 6.29 4.91 12.69
CA ARG A 96 7.51 5.00 11.90
C ARG A 96 8.40 3.80 12.21
N ILE A 97 8.76 3.04 11.18
CA ILE A 97 9.77 1.99 11.25
C ILE A 97 10.88 2.27 10.24
N PHE A 98 12.07 1.76 10.54
CA PHE A 98 13.22 1.79 9.63
C PHE A 98 13.40 0.38 9.08
N PRO A 99 13.01 0.09 7.82
CA PRO A 99 13.02 -1.27 7.27
C PRO A 99 14.38 -1.96 7.42
N ASP A 100 15.46 -1.21 7.22
CA ASP A 100 16.85 -1.68 7.32
C ASP A 100 17.18 -2.27 8.70
N ASP A 101 16.62 -1.71 9.79
CA ASP A 101 16.80 -2.24 11.16
C ASP A 101 16.29 -3.69 11.30
N PHE A 102 15.34 -4.06 10.45
CA PHE A 102 14.72 -5.38 10.39
C PHE A 102 15.26 -6.24 9.25
N GLY A 103 16.26 -5.78 8.48
CA GLY A 103 16.76 -6.50 7.30
C GLY A 103 15.78 -6.51 6.12
N LEU A 104 14.91 -5.51 6.04
CA LEU A 104 13.94 -5.29 4.97
C LEU A 104 14.32 -4.05 4.17
N ARG A 105 13.90 -3.98 2.91
CA ARG A 105 13.84 -2.70 2.18
C ARG A 105 12.44 -2.10 2.32
N PHE A 106 12.31 -0.80 2.06
CA PHE A 106 11.02 -0.09 2.08
C PHE A 106 9.93 -0.84 1.30
N PHE A 107 10.23 -1.22 0.06
CA PHE A 107 9.30 -1.92 -0.83
C PHE A 107 8.85 -3.30 -0.33
N ASP A 108 9.61 -3.93 0.56
CA ASP A 108 9.26 -5.26 1.08
C ASP A 108 8.08 -5.17 2.08
N LEU A 109 7.81 -3.97 2.60
CA LEU A 109 6.67 -3.63 3.45
C LEU A 109 5.41 -3.25 2.68
N LEU A 110 5.51 -3.03 1.36
CA LEU A 110 4.34 -2.79 0.52
C LEU A 110 3.40 -4.00 0.59
N PRO A 111 2.09 -3.76 0.55
CA PRO A 111 1.07 -4.73 0.94
C PRO A 111 1.04 -6.03 0.12
N ASP A 112 1.55 -5.99 -1.11
CA ASP A 112 1.72 -7.14 -1.99
C ASP A 112 3.08 -7.11 -2.71
N ASN A 113 3.50 -8.25 -3.25
CA ASN A 113 4.80 -8.40 -3.91
C ASN A 113 4.89 -7.59 -5.21
N ASP A 114 3.79 -7.49 -5.96
CA ASP A 114 3.78 -6.86 -7.29
C ASP A 114 4.00 -5.36 -7.15
N ALA A 115 3.36 -4.77 -6.15
CA ALA A 115 3.60 -3.41 -5.72
C ALA A 115 5.06 -3.16 -5.33
N GLY A 116 5.63 -4.10 -4.56
CA GLY A 116 7.04 -4.08 -4.18
C GLY A 116 8.00 -4.13 -5.36
N GLU A 117 7.71 -4.96 -6.37
CA GLU A 117 8.53 -5.11 -7.57
C GLU A 117 8.39 -3.90 -8.49
N LEU A 118 7.16 -3.50 -8.84
CA LEU A 118 6.93 -2.31 -9.65
C LEU A 118 7.53 -1.05 -9.00
N GLY A 119 7.41 -0.92 -7.68
CA GLY A 119 7.95 0.23 -6.99
C GLY A 119 9.46 0.35 -7.04
N LYS A 120 10.18 -0.77 -6.99
CA LYS A 120 11.64 -0.79 -7.18
C LYS A 120 11.99 -0.24 -8.57
N GLU A 121 11.36 -0.79 -9.60
CA GLU A 121 11.58 -0.39 -10.99
C GLU A 121 11.26 1.10 -11.23
N LEU A 122 10.16 1.61 -10.67
CA LEU A 122 9.79 3.03 -10.80
C LEU A 122 10.77 3.96 -10.06
N CYS A 123 11.32 3.54 -8.91
CA CYS A 123 12.36 4.29 -8.21
C CYS A 123 13.67 4.37 -8.99
N GLU A 124 14.03 3.35 -9.75
CA GLU A 124 15.19 3.40 -10.65
C GLU A 124 15.04 4.48 -11.73
N HIS A 125 13.81 4.88 -12.05
CA HIS A 125 13.49 6.00 -12.93
C HIS A 125 13.36 7.37 -12.22
N GLY A 126 13.68 7.44 -10.92
CA GLY A 126 13.65 8.68 -10.14
C GLY A 126 12.28 9.08 -9.59
N ILE A 127 11.29 8.18 -9.64
CA ILE A 127 9.99 8.39 -8.99
C ILE A 127 10.16 8.31 -7.47
N LYS A 128 9.53 9.25 -6.76
CA LYS A 128 9.52 9.25 -5.29
C LYS A 128 8.27 8.56 -4.76
N PHE A 129 8.48 7.75 -3.73
CA PHE A 129 7.42 7.13 -2.97
C PHE A 129 7.01 7.98 -1.77
N ASP A 130 5.73 7.97 -1.44
CA ASP A 130 5.27 8.40 -0.12
C ASP A 130 5.84 7.43 0.92
N GLU A 131 6.45 7.96 1.98
CA GLU A 131 6.93 7.16 3.12
C GLU A 131 5.77 6.44 3.82
N ARG A 132 4.54 6.93 3.65
CA ARG A 132 3.33 6.34 4.22
C ARG A 132 2.86 5.16 3.39
N ILE A 133 3.00 3.97 3.98
CA ILE A 133 2.42 2.75 3.42
C ILE A 133 0.98 2.63 3.93
N ASN A 134 0.04 3.00 3.09
CA ASN A 134 -1.38 2.83 3.38
C ASN A 134 -1.73 1.35 3.38
N THR A 135 -1.87 0.78 4.58
CA THR A 135 -2.44 -0.56 4.78
C THR A 135 -3.91 -0.47 5.21
N PRO A 136 -4.88 -0.17 4.31
CA PRO A 136 -6.27 -0.11 4.74
C PRO A 136 -6.74 -1.45 5.33
N PHE A 137 -7.70 -1.38 6.25
CA PHE A 137 -8.42 -2.53 6.80
C PHE A 137 -9.11 -3.38 5.72
N THR A 138 -9.28 -2.83 4.51
CA THR A 138 -10.03 -3.38 3.38
C THR A 138 -9.20 -3.32 2.08
N SER A 139 -8.49 -4.42 1.78
CA SER A 139 -8.12 -5.02 0.48
C SER A 139 -7.90 -4.23 -0.83
N LYS A 140 -7.82 -2.91 -0.89
CA LYS A 140 -7.40 -2.18 -2.10
C LYS A 140 -6.13 -1.40 -1.80
N PHE A 141 -5.06 -1.73 -2.54
CA PHE A 141 -3.76 -1.11 -2.42
C PHE A 141 -3.48 -0.37 -3.72
N ASP A 142 -3.95 0.87 -3.72
CA ASP A 142 -3.58 1.84 -4.72
C ASP A 142 -2.18 2.32 -4.36
N LEU A 143 -1.24 2.19 -5.30
CA LEU A 143 0.10 2.72 -5.13
C LEU A 143 0.09 4.15 -5.66
N ASP A 144 0.16 5.11 -4.74
CA ASP A 144 0.21 6.53 -5.09
C ASP A 144 1.67 6.98 -5.22
N PHE A 145 1.97 7.68 -6.30
CA PHE A 145 3.30 8.11 -6.70
C PHE A 145 3.32 9.58 -7.09
N SER A 146 4.50 10.19 -7.01
CA SER A 146 4.74 11.52 -7.54
C SER A 146 6.02 11.61 -8.38
N TYR A 147 5.93 12.30 -9.52
CA TYR A 147 7.06 12.57 -10.39
C TYR A 147 6.94 13.97 -10.98
N GLU A 148 7.95 14.81 -10.77
CA GLU A 148 7.99 16.21 -11.28
C GLU A 148 6.70 17.02 -10.99
N GLY A 149 6.07 16.76 -9.83
CA GLY A 149 4.84 17.44 -9.41
C GLY A 149 3.54 16.92 -10.04
N LYS A 150 3.61 15.86 -10.87
CA LYS A 150 2.48 15.05 -11.33
C LYS A 150 2.24 13.90 -10.36
N GLU A 151 0.99 13.74 -9.91
CA GLU A 151 0.56 12.62 -9.07
C GLU A 151 -0.07 11.54 -9.95
N PHE A 152 0.24 10.29 -9.64
CA PHE A 152 -0.39 9.16 -10.31
C PHE A 152 -0.58 7.96 -9.40
N THR A 153 -1.58 7.14 -9.71
CA THR A 153 -1.86 5.91 -9.00
C THR A 153 -1.66 4.71 -9.91
N VAL A 154 -1.14 3.60 -9.37
CA VAL A 154 -1.11 2.31 -10.07
C VAL A 154 -1.90 1.27 -9.29
N GLU A 155 -2.78 0.57 -9.99
CA GLU A 155 -3.55 -0.55 -9.48
C GLU A 155 -3.20 -1.83 -10.27
N ILE A 156 -2.85 -2.91 -9.57
CA ILE A 156 -2.38 -4.16 -10.18
C ILE A 156 -3.37 -5.28 -9.90
N THR A 157 -3.81 -5.99 -10.94
CA THR A 157 -4.70 -7.15 -10.81
C THR A 157 -4.24 -8.34 -11.66
N ARG A 158 -3.81 -9.42 -10.99
CA ARG A 158 -3.43 -10.69 -11.63
C ARG A 158 -4.61 -11.57 -12.02
N ASN A 159 -5.85 -11.09 -11.87
CA ASN A 159 -7.03 -11.89 -12.17
C ASN A 159 -7.04 -12.27 -13.65
N ASN A 160 -7.02 -13.57 -13.94
CA ASN A 160 -7.16 -14.07 -15.30
C ASN A 160 -8.64 -14.24 -15.68
N PRO A 161 -9.00 -13.97 -16.95
CA PRO A 161 -10.34 -14.28 -17.45
C PRO A 161 -10.59 -15.79 -17.42
N SER A 162 -11.83 -16.17 -17.13
CA SER A 162 -12.32 -17.55 -17.28
C SER A 162 -13.07 -17.72 -18.60
N GLU A 163 -13.25 -18.95 -19.07
CA GLU A 163 -14.05 -19.25 -20.27
C GLU A 163 -15.48 -18.68 -20.17
N ARG A 164 -16.06 -18.65 -18.97
CA ARG A 164 -17.39 -18.08 -18.71
C ARG A 164 -17.47 -16.56 -18.87
N ASN A 165 -16.33 -15.86 -18.87
CA ASN A 165 -16.30 -14.42 -19.11
C ASN A 165 -16.63 -14.06 -20.58
N PHE A 166 -16.50 -14.99 -21.53
CA PHE A 166 -16.83 -14.73 -22.94
C PHE A 166 -18.32 -14.53 -23.17
N LEU A 167 -19.18 -15.22 -22.42
CA LEU A 167 -20.63 -15.19 -22.63
C LEU A 167 -21.35 -14.13 -21.76
N ASN A 168 -20.77 -13.77 -20.60
CA ASN A 168 -21.43 -12.84 -19.67
C ASN A 168 -20.44 -12.10 -18.76
N TYR A 169 -19.51 -11.35 -19.35
CA TYR A 169 -18.48 -10.60 -18.64
C TYR A 169 -19.01 -9.77 -17.45
N LYS A 170 -20.11 -9.02 -17.65
CA LYS A 170 -20.67 -8.07 -16.68
C LYS A 170 -21.16 -8.72 -15.38
N HIS A 171 -21.55 -9.99 -15.43
CA HIS A 171 -22.13 -10.71 -14.29
C HIS A 171 -21.21 -11.80 -13.72
N GLN A 172 -20.04 -12.02 -14.32
CA GLN A 172 -19.07 -12.97 -13.76
C GLN A 172 -18.22 -12.32 -12.66
N PRO A 173 -17.97 -12.99 -11.52
CA PRO A 173 -17.23 -12.42 -10.39
C PRO A 173 -15.88 -11.82 -10.78
N LYS A 174 -15.07 -12.51 -11.60
CA LYS A 174 -13.76 -12.03 -12.02
C LYS A 174 -13.84 -10.82 -12.97
N GLY A 175 -14.84 -10.79 -13.84
CA GLY A 175 -15.07 -9.67 -14.75
C GLY A 175 -15.58 -8.44 -14.00
N GLY A 176 -16.48 -8.64 -13.04
CA GLY A 176 -16.97 -7.59 -12.15
C GLY A 176 -15.87 -6.96 -11.32
N VAL A 177 -14.92 -7.75 -10.79
CA VAL A 177 -13.76 -7.23 -10.06
C VAL A 177 -12.88 -6.37 -10.97
N LEU A 178 -12.52 -6.85 -12.17
CA LEU A 178 -11.74 -6.04 -13.13
C LEU A 178 -12.47 -4.74 -13.53
N ARG A 179 -13.78 -4.80 -13.75
CA ARG A 179 -14.58 -3.59 -14.03
C ARG A 179 -14.55 -2.59 -12.89
N ALA A 180 -14.63 -3.06 -11.64
CA ALA A 180 -14.58 -2.17 -10.48
C ALA A 180 -13.24 -1.43 -10.40
N HIS A 181 -12.15 -2.15 -10.67
CA HIS A 181 -10.78 -1.63 -10.77
C HIS A 181 -10.64 -0.55 -11.86
N ILE A 182 -11.07 -0.84 -13.09
CA ILE A 182 -11.08 0.12 -14.20
C ILE A 182 -11.97 1.33 -13.86
N PHE A 183 -13.18 1.09 -13.36
CA PHE A 183 -14.13 2.16 -13.05
C PHE A 183 -13.67 3.08 -11.93
N ASP A 184 -13.04 2.54 -10.88
CA ASP A 184 -12.51 3.35 -9.77
C ASP A 184 -11.38 4.27 -10.26
N SER A 185 -10.47 3.74 -11.08
CA SER A 185 -9.39 4.52 -11.73
C SER A 185 -9.96 5.58 -12.67
N TYR A 186 -10.91 5.20 -13.53
CA TYR A 186 -11.59 6.12 -14.45
C TYR A 186 -12.26 7.26 -13.68
N ARG A 187 -13.05 6.93 -12.64
CA ARG A 187 -13.75 7.92 -11.80
C ARG A 187 -12.79 8.90 -11.13
N ARG A 188 -11.63 8.42 -10.66
CA ARG A 188 -10.58 9.28 -10.08
C ARG A 188 -10.08 10.29 -11.10
N CYS A 189 -9.71 9.83 -12.29
CA CYS A 189 -9.23 10.70 -13.37
C CYS A 189 -10.30 11.70 -13.83
N THR A 190 -11.54 11.25 -14.03
CA THR A 190 -12.67 12.13 -14.40
C THR A 190 -12.94 13.19 -13.33
N SER A 191 -12.88 12.82 -12.05
CA SER A 191 -13.11 13.78 -10.96
C SER A 191 -12.03 14.87 -10.93
N SER A 192 -10.77 14.49 -11.10
CA SER A 192 -9.65 15.44 -11.23
C SER A 192 -9.84 16.38 -12.42
N LEU A 193 -10.24 15.84 -13.58
CA LEU A 193 -10.51 16.62 -14.79
C LEU A 193 -11.65 17.64 -14.58
N LEU A 194 -12.75 17.21 -13.96
CA LEU A 194 -13.92 18.06 -13.71
C LEU A 194 -13.67 19.16 -12.68
N ASN A 195 -12.78 18.92 -11.71
CA ASN A 195 -12.43 19.89 -10.69
C ASN A 195 -11.38 20.92 -11.16
N HIS A 196 -10.92 20.85 -12.41
CA HIS A 196 -9.79 21.64 -12.93
C HIS A 196 -8.51 21.51 -12.09
N ASP A 197 -8.38 20.40 -11.36
CA ASP A 197 -7.18 20.09 -10.60
C ASP A 197 -6.04 19.68 -11.56
N LYS A 198 -4.82 19.55 -11.02
CA LYS A 198 -3.70 18.94 -11.76
C LYS A 198 -4.16 17.61 -12.37
N LYS A 199 -3.81 17.36 -13.64
CA LYS A 199 -4.13 16.13 -14.35
C LYS A 199 -3.57 14.92 -13.59
N VAL A 200 -4.45 14.18 -12.91
CA VAL A 200 -4.09 12.93 -12.24
C VAL A 200 -4.05 11.83 -13.29
N HIS A 201 -2.99 11.03 -13.27
CA HIS A 201 -2.91 9.81 -14.07
C HIS A 201 -3.26 8.60 -13.21
N SER A 202 -4.01 7.65 -13.73
CA SER A 202 -4.23 6.35 -13.08
C SER A 202 -3.88 5.23 -14.03
N PHE A 203 -3.22 4.20 -13.56
CA PHE A 203 -2.80 3.04 -14.35
C PHE A 203 -3.44 1.78 -13.78
N VAL A 204 -4.12 1.02 -14.63
CA VAL A 204 -4.67 -0.30 -14.28
C VAL A 204 -3.85 -1.36 -15.01
N VAL A 205 -3.00 -2.06 -14.28
CA VAL A 205 -2.17 -3.14 -14.78
C VAL A 205 -2.93 -4.46 -14.63
N MET A 206 -3.24 -5.11 -15.76
CA MET A 206 -4.04 -6.34 -15.80
C MET A 206 -3.42 -7.41 -16.70
N SER A 207 -3.88 -8.65 -16.55
CA SER A 207 -3.39 -9.77 -17.37
C SER A 207 -3.60 -9.52 -18.88
N ASP A 208 -2.58 -9.79 -19.69
CA ASP A 208 -2.64 -9.73 -21.16
C ASP A 208 -3.75 -10.58 -21.78
N LYS A 209 -4.17 -11.64 -21.09
CA LYS A 209 -5.30 -12.49 -21.47
C LYS A 209 -6.63 -11.74 -21.58
N TRP A 210 -6.74 -10.53 -21.02
CA TRP A 210 -7.92 -9.68 -21.16
C TRP A 210 -8.01 -8.98 -22.50
N ARG A 211 -6.92 -8.88 -23.29
CA ARG A 211 -6.94 -8.27 -24.64
C ARG A 211 -7.93 -8.96 -25.59
N LYS A 212 -8.09 -10.28 -25.47
CA LYS A 212 -9.00 -11.06 -26.34
C LYS A 212 -10.49 -10.71 -26.17
N PHE A 213 -10.84 -9.80 -25.28
CA PHE A 213 -12.21 -9.35 -25.04
C PHE A 213 -12.38 -7.95 -25.62
N GLY A 214 -12.99 -7.83 -26.80
CA GLY A 214 -13.11 -6.56 -27.53
C GLY A 214 -13.67 -5.39 -26.72
N HIS A 215 -14.61 -5.64 -25.81
CA HIS A 215 -15.15 -4.59 -24.92
C HIS A 215 -14.16 -4.05 -23.88
N ILE A 216 -13.02 -4.70 -23.66
CA ILE A 216 -11.91 -4.15 -22.86
C ILE A 216 -11.01 -3.30 -23.76
N GLU A 217 -10.77 -3.73 -24.99
CA GLU A 217 -10.00 -2.96 -25.97
C GLU A 217 -10.70 -1.64 -26.33
N GLU A 218 -12.03 -1.67 -26.47
CA GLU A 218 -12.87 -0.48 -26.69
C GLU A 218 -12.72 0.58 -25.57
N LEU A 219 -12.38 0.17 -24.34
CA LEU A 219 -12.20 1.09 -23.22
C LEU A 219 -10.84 1.78 -23.21
N ILE A 220 -9.85 1.31 -24.00
CA ILE A 220 -8.48 1.82 -23.95
C ILE A 220 -8.45 3.30 -24.33
N ASP A 221 -9.05 3.64 -25.48
CA ASP A 221 -9.05 5.01 -25.98
C ASP A 221 -9.89 5.92 -25.06
N GLU A 222 -11.08 5.47 -24.66
CA GLU A 222 -11.96 6.21 -23.74
C GLU A 222 -11.28 6.51 -22.39
N CYS A 223 -10.56 5.54 -21.83
CA CYS A 223 -9.82 5.74 -20.58
C CYS A 223 -8.64 6.70 -20.79
N SER A 224 -7.89 6.53 -21.89
CA SER A 224 -6.66 7.29 -22.16
C SER A 224 -6.94 8.80 -22.27
N ASP A 225 -8.06 9.17 -22.91
CA ASP A 225 -8.48 10.56 -23.11
C ASP A 225 -8.63 11.34 -21.80
N ILE A 226 -9.03 10.66 -20.72
CA ILE A 226 -9.18 11.27 -19.40
C ILE A 226 -7.97 11.07 -18.49
N GLY A 227 -6.89 10.43 -18.95
CA GLY A 227 -5.69 10.14 -18.16
C GLY A 227 -5.75 8.83 -17.36
N CYS A 228 -6.70 7.93 -17.66
CA CYS A 228 -6.74 6.57 -17.13
C CYS A 228 -6.11 5.61 -18.16
N HIS A 229 -5.10 4.83 -17.77
CA HIS A 229 -4.32 4.01 -18.71
C HIS A 229 -4.47 2.52 -18.36
N LEU A 230 -4.79 1.71 -19.36
CA LEU A 230 -4.92 0.26 -19.20
C LEU A 230 -3.64 -0.42 -19.72
N ILE A 231 -2.87 -1.03 -18.82
CA ILE A 231 -1.61 -1.71 -19.15
C ILE A 231 -1.83 -3.22 -19.09
N PHE A 232 -1.45 -3.91 -20.16
CA PHE A 232 -1.61 -5.37 -20.27
C PHE A 232 -0.29 -6.08 -20.04
N ALA A 233 -0.23 -6.87 -18.98
CA ALA A 233 0.97 -7.49 -18.47
C ALA A 233 0.91 -9.03 -18.54
N ASN A 234 2.00 -9.65 -18.98
CA ASN A 234 2.21 -11.09 -18.86
C ASN A 234 2.95 -11.39 -17.56
N PHE A 235 2.25 -11.50 -16.44
CA PHE A 235 2.86 -11.76 -15.11
C PHE A 235 3.68 -13.06 -14.98
N ALA A 236 3.74 -13.91 -16.01
CA ALA A 236 4.65 -15.06 -16.04
C ALA A 236 6.07 -14.68 -16.52
N ASN A 237 6.25 -13.54 -17.18
CA ASN A 237 7.56 -13.04 -17.61
C ASN A 237 8.29 -12.40 -16.42
N LYS A 238 9.59 -12.67 -16.28
CA LYS A 238 10.44 -12.11 -15.22
C LYS A 238 10.64 -10.59 -15.35
N ASP A 239 10.64 -10.08 -16.58
CA ASP A 239 10.89 -8.65 -16.86
C ASP A 239 9.59 -7.83 -16.94
N THR A 240 8.47 -8.39 -16.46
CA THR A 240 7.14 -7.77 -16.59
C THR A 240 7.09 -6.40 -15.92
N PHE A 241 7.60 -6.27 -14.69
CA PHE A 241 7.52 -5.01 -13.95
C PHE A 241 8.42 -3.93 -14.52
N LYS A 242 9.58 -4.32 -15.07
CA LYS A 242 10.43 -3.42 -15.85
C LYS A 242 9.71 -2.92 -17.11
N THR A 243 9.03 -3.81 -17.83
CA THR A 243 8.26 -3.41 -19.02
C THR A 243 7.13 -2.45 -18.66
N ILE A 244 6.40 -2.74 -17.57
CA ILE A 244 5.33 -1.87 -17.06
C ILE A 244 5.89 -0.52 -16.62
N SER A 245 7.02 -0.47 -15.91
CA SER A 245 7.60 0.78 -15.44
C SER A 245 8.04 1.66 -16.61
N GLU A 246 8.67 1.08 -17.63
CA GLU A 246 9.04 1.78 -18.87
C GLU A 246 7.81 2.35 -19.59
N GLU A 247 6.71 1.59 -19.67
CA GLU A 247 5.44 2.05 -20.26
C GLU A 247 4.82 3.22 -19.48
N ILE A 248 4.75 3.11 -18.15
CA ILE A 248 4.28 4.18 -17.26
C ILE A 248 5.13 5.45 -17.45
N MET A 249 6.46 5.32 -17.45
CA MET A 249 7.37 6.45 -17.62
C MET A 249 7.20 7.14 -18.99
N ASN A 250 6.98 6.36 -20.05
CA ASN A 250 6.73 6.90 -21.38
C ASN A 250 5.43 7.71 -21.45
N ILE A 251 4.41 7.32 -20.68
CA ILE A 251 3.14 8.04 -20.60
C ILE A 251 3.27 9.31 -19.75
N ILE A 252 3.92 9.23 -18.59
CA ILE A 252 4.04 10.37 -17.65
C ILE A 252 4.94 11.48 -18.19
N ARG A 253 5.96 11.13 -18.99
CA ARG A 253 6.87 12.10 -19.61
C ARG A 253 6.27 12.87 -20.78
N ARG A 254 5.17 12.38 -21.36
CA ARG A 254 4.39 13.12 -22.35
C ARG A 254 3.57 14.23 -21.69
#